data_AF-Q55FR2-F1
#
_entry.id   AF-Q55FR2-F1
#
_cell.length_a   1.000
_cell.length_b   1.000
_cell.length_c   1.000
_cell.angle_alpha   90.00
_cell.angle_beta   90.00
_cell.angle_gamma   90.00
#
_symmetry.space_group_name_H-M   'P 1'
#
loop_
_entity.id
_entity.type
_entity.pdbx_description
1 polymer ?
#
loop_
_entity_poly.entity_id
_entity_poly.type
_entity_poly.pdbx_seq_one_letter_code
_entity_poly.pdbx_strand_id
1 'polypeptide(L)'
;MEYYSQAIDLVKTTFGSGGAKVEEEVSATTTTTTIKSPKTFKSMIGSVKETIENDAEKNKSQRLNEGQRSAKKVSYRKTPFSFGFYVKLIKGAYCFAKGAYVTFKEEKVIKAFLSTLKIILFGVLASYLVIFFMTFPIRLIISFLTWIGISHLESIDQMLDTKQVVDDIAYFIPLVVVGTLRYVVPTFNEDMFFFVLESQDKKLSSYLKECKILKTYPMIGYLKRFSKLAVMGIIVMIFGYIPYIGDFVLAVAQFYYSYKPLGQGTAFFLSLFSLYGPTKGMAANVLKTSMAANSLGKELLEVYFMRLPDYKQEVYIYRRFYGWIFGFSMLWTTVLRFPFVGAIFWGIAQGSTAFLILKLLQRNQLKYDNQETQVILLGQDQLSDFKEDSSSPLLTSKSLKSKSKSKLN
;
A
#
# COMPACT_ATOMS: atom_id res chain seq x y z
N MET A 1 24.14 -18.28 13.50
CA MET A 1 23.72 -19.62 13.93
C MET A 1 23.08 -19.62 15.33
N GLU A 2 23.40 -18.68 16.22
CA GLU A 2 22.83 -18.65 17.60
C GLU A 2 21.37 -18.18 17.72
N TYR A 3 20.84 -17.37 16.79
CA TYR A 3 19.43 -16.93 16.87
C TYR A 3 18.39 -17.99 16.49
N TYR A 4 18.80 -19.12 15.91
CA TYR A 4 17.89 -20.22 15.56
C TYR A 4 17.61 -21.17 16.74
N SER A 5 18.51 -21.22 17.74
CA SER A 5 18.34 -22.13 18.88
C SER A 5 17.28 -21.63 19.88
N GLN A 6 17.21 -20.31 20.13
CA GLN A 6 16.21 -19.76 21.05
C GLN A 6 14.76 -19.85 20.52
N ALA A 7 14.56 -19.86 19.21
CA ALA A 7 13.22 -19.97 18.63
C ALA A 7 12.64 -21.39 18.70
N ILE A 8 13.49 -22.43 18.72
CA ILE A 8 13.04 -23.83 18.78
C ILE A 8 12.64 -24.21 20.22
N ASP A 9 13.35 -23.69 21.23
CA ASP A 9 13.03 -24.00 22.63
C ASP A 9 11.74 -23.32 23.11
N LEU A 10 11.41 -22.13 22.58
CA LEU A 10 10.13 -21.47 22.92
C LEU A 10 8.91 -22.20 22.31
N VAL A 11 9.10 -22.90 21.19
CA VAL A 11 8.03 -23.68 20.54
C VAL A 11 7.79 -25.01 21.27
N LYS A 12 8.83 -25.63 21.84
CA LYS A 12 8.68 -26.86 22.64
C LYS A 12 7.93 -26.63 23.95
N THR A 13 8.12 -25.48 24.61
CA THR A 13 7.44 -25.15 25.87
C THR A 13 5.98 -24.74 25.68
N THR A 14 5.62 -24.17 24.52
CA THR A 14 4.25 -23.68 24.30
C THR A 14 3.28 -24.76 23.80
N PHE A 15 3.78 -25.84 23.20
CA PHE A 15 2.93 -26.86 22.56
C PHE A 15 3.25 -28.31 22.96
N GLY A 16 4.00 -28.51 24.04
CA GLY A 16 4.34 -29.83 24.57
C GLY A 16 3.38 -30.28 25.69
N SER A 17 2.77 -31.44 25.48
CA SER A 17 2.10 -32.30 26.47
C SER A 17 0.66 -31.96 26.85
N GLY A 18 -0.26 -32.32 25.94
CA GLY A 18 -1.58 -32.81 26.35
C GLY A 18 -1.42 -34.11 27.15
N GLY A 19 -1.88 -34.08 28.39
CA GLY A 19 -2.00 -35.25 29.27
C GLY A 19 -3.45 -35.34 29.75
N ALA A 20 -4.16 -36.30 29.18
CA ALA A 20 -5.55 -36.62 29.47
C ALA A 20 -5.71 -37.35 30.81
N LYS A 21 -6.75 -36.99 31.56
CA LYS A 21 -7.52 -37.77 32.55
C LYS A 21 -8.84 -36.99 32.71
N VAL A 22 -10.07 -37.43 32.44
CA VAL A 22 -10.77 -38.73 32.39
C VAL A 22 -10.60 -39.55 33.67
N GLU A 23 -11.54 -39.34 34.59
CA GLU A 23 -12.04 -40.12 35.73
C GLU A 23 -13.31 -39.31 36.14
N GLU A 24 -14.56 -39.65 35.83
CA GLU A 24 -15.38 -40.85 36.08
C GLU A 24 -15.54 -41.18 37.57
N GLU A 25 -16.69 -40.80 38.15
CA GLU A 25 -17.42 -41.44 39.26
C GLU A 25 -18.70 -40.58 39.51
N VAL A 26 -19.92 -41.00 39.19
CA VAL A 26 -20.78 -42.06 39.77
C VAL A 26 -21.11 -41.80 41.25
N SER A 27 -22.30 -41.26 41.54
CA SER A 27 -23.33 -41.94 42.35
C SER A 27 -24.45 -41.04 42.92
N ALA A 28 -25.65 -41.60 42.84
CA ALA A 28 -26.74 -41.59 43.83
C ALA A 28 -27.48 -40.29 44.17
N THR A 29 -28.63 -40.14 43.49
CA THR A 29 -29.97 -40.02 44.08
C THR A 29 -30.08 -39.68 45.57
N THR A 30 -30.49 -38.46 45.90
CA THR A 30 -31.47 -38.22 46.97
C THR A 30 -32.41 -37.11 46.53
N THR A 31 -33.64 -37.51 46.22
CA THR A 31 -34.74 -36.63 45.88
C THR A 31 -35.24 -35.94 47.14
N THR A 32 -34.59 -34.85 47.56
CA THR A 32 -35.18 -33.93 48.54
C THR A 32 -35.74 -32.76 47.77
N THR A 33 -37.05 -32.78 47.55
CA THR A 33 -37.87 -31.71 46.99
C THR A 33 -37.84 -30.50 47.93
N THR A 34 -36.70 -29.82 48.03
CA THR A 34 -36.64 -28.49 48.62
C THR A 34 -37.21 -27.55 47.59
N ILE A 35 -38.41 -27.06 47.88
CA ILE A 35 -39.08 -25.97 47.19
C ILE A 35 -38.07 -24.81 47.16
N LYS A 36 -37.34 -24.69 46.04
CA LYS A 36 -36.42 -23.57 45.81
C LYS A 36 -37.30 -22.34 45.77
N SER A 37 -37.15 -21.52 46.80
CA SER A 37 -37.70 -20.17 46.88
C SER A 37 -37.57 -19.49 45.52
N PRO A 38 -38.65 -18.84 45.03
CA PRO A 38 -38.69 -18.24 43.71
C PRO A 38 -37.45 -17.36 43.52
N LYS A 39 -36.63 -17.72 42.53
CA LYS A 39 -35.55 -16.87 42.03
C LYS A 39 -36.12 -15.48 41.88
N THR A 40 -35.65 -14.54 42.69
CA THR A 40 -36.11 -13.15 42.65
C THR A 40 -36.00 -12.67 41.21
N PHE A 41 -36.99 -11.91 40.74
CA PHE A 41 -37.04 -11.34 39.39
C PHE A 41 -35.70 -10.68 38.97
N LYS A 42 -34.98 -10.11 39.95
CA LYS A 42 -33.62 -9.57 39.79
C LYS A 42 -32.59 -10.61 39.32
N SER A 43 -32.63 -11.84 39.82
CA SER A 43 -31.76 -12.94 39.38
C SER A 43 -32.12 -13.45 37.98
N MET A 44 -33.39 -13.40 37.58
CA MET A 44 -33.80 -13.71 36.21
C MET A 44 -33.29 -12.65 35.23
N ILE A 45 -33.44 -11.36 35.54
CA ILE A 45 -32.89 -10.27 34.71
C ILE A 45 -31.37 -10.38 34.59
N GLY A 46 -30.67 -10.67 35.68
CA GLY A 46 -29.22 -10.89 35.67
C GLY A 46 -28.82 -12.01 34.72
N SER A 47 -29.49 -13.16 34.81
CA SER A 47 -29.23 -14.32 33.94
C SER A 47 -29.53 -14.02 32.46
N VAL A 48 -30.59 -13.28 32.15
CA VAL A 48 -30.91 -12.89 30.77
C VAL A 48 -29.85 -11.93 30.22
N LYS A 49 -29.42 -10.94 31.01
CA LYS A 49 -28.38 -9.99 30.60
C LYS A 49 -27.06 -10.70 30.34
N GLU A 50 -26.65 -11.61 31.22
CA GLU A 50 -25.44 -12.41 31.07
C GLU A 50 -25.52 -13.34 29.85
N THR A 51 -26.69 -13.91 29.55
CA THR A 51 -26.90 -14.72 28.34
C THR A 51 -26.75 -13.87 27.07
N ILE A 52 -27.32 -12.66 27.04
CA ILE A 52 -27.21 -11.75 25.90
C ILE A 52 -25.76 -11.29 25.69
N GLU A 53 -25.04 -10.95 26.76
CA GLU A 53 -23.62 -10.56 26.69
C GLU A 53 -22.75 -11.73 26.20
N ASN A 54 -22.96 -12.93 26.73
CA ASN A 54 -22.26 -14.14 26.29
C ASN A 54 -22.56 -14.50 24.83
N ASP A 55 -23.81 -14.37 24.38
CA ASP A 55 -24.19 -14.59 22.98
C ASP A 55 -23.59 -13.53 22.06
N ALA A 56 -23.51 -12.27 22.49
CA ALA A 56 -22.84 -11.21 21.75
C ALA A 56 -21.33 -11.48 21.61
N GLU A 57 -20.66 -11.91 22.69
CA GLU A 57 -19.24 -12.29 22.66
C GLU A 57 -18.97 -13.55 21.85
N LYS A 58 -19.83 -14.57 21.95
CA LYS A 58 -19.76 -15.80 21.15
C LYS A 58 -19.94 -15.50 19.67
N ASN A 59 -20.90 -14.66 19.32
CA ASN A 59 -21.10 -14.21 17.93
C ASN A 59 -19.90 -13.38 17.43
N LYS A 60 -19.32 -12.51 18.28
CA LYS A 60 -18.14 -11.72 17.94
C LYS A 60 -16.91 -12.61 17.72
N SER A 61 -16.67 -13.58 18.58
CA SER A 61 -15.55 -14.53 18.47
C SER A 61 -15.72 -15.49 17.29
N GLN A 62 -16.94 -15.98 17.03
CA GLN A 62 -17.24 -16.77 15.84
C GLN A 62 -17.01 -15.97 14.55
N ARG A 63 -17.48 -14.71 14.49
CA ARG A 63 -17.22 -13.79 13.36
C ARG A 63 -15.72 -13.54 13.17
N LEU A 64 -14.96 -13.37 14.26
CA LEU A 64 -13.50 -13.23 14.20
C LEU A 64 -12.84 -14.49 13.65
N ASN A 65 -13.23 -15.68 14.13
CA ASN A 65 -12.66 -16.97 13.68
C ASN A 65 -13.02 -17.30 12.22
N GLU A 66 -14.24 -17.01 11.78
CA GLU A 66 -14.65 -17.14 10.38
C GLU A 66 -13.91 -16.14 9.48
N GLY A 67 -13.75 -14.89 9.94
CA GLY A 67 -12.90 -13.89 9.31
C GLY A 67 -11.45 -14.38 9.14
N GLN A 68 -10.92 -15.10 10.14
CA GLN A 68 -9.59 -15.71 10.07
C GLN A 68 -9.50 -16.84 9.02
N ARG A 69 -10.50 -17.74 8.95
CA ARG A 69 -10.55 -18.81 7.94
C ARG A 69 -10.69 -18.23 6.53
N SER A 70 -11.51 -17.19 6.37
CA SER A 70 -11.71 -16.48 5.11
C SER A 70 -10.45 -15.73 4.66
N ALA A 71 -9.75 -15.06 5.58
CA ALA A 71 -8.46 -14.44 5.29
C ALA A 71 -7.40 -15.45 4.82
N LYS A 72 -7.41 -16.68 5.37
CA LYS A 72 -6.58 -17.79 4.88
C LYS A 72 -7.04 -18.26 3.48
N LYS A 73 -8.34 -18.37 3.20
CA LYS A 73 -8.87 -18.75 1.87
C LYS A 73 -8.53 -17.76 0.75
N VAL A 74 -8.24 -16.48 1.05
CA VAL A 74 -7.72 -15.50 0.08
C VAL A 74 -6.23 -15.77 -0.27
N SER A 75 -5.69 -16.95 0.05
CA SER A 75 -4.30 -17.37 -0.18
C SER A 75 -3.80 -17.15 -1.61
N TYR A 76 -4.61 -17.49 -2.62
CA TYR A 76 -4.14 -17.39 -4.01
C TYR A 76 -4.48 -16.03 -4.63
N ARG A 77 -3.44 -15.22 -4.85
CA ARG A 77 -3.52 -14.09 -5.79
C ARG A 77 -3.85 -14.68 -7.17
N LYS A 78 -4.94 -14.22 -7.79
CA LYS A 78 -5.17 -14.49 -9.21
C LYS A 78 -3.98 -13.91 -9.97
N THR A 79 -3.26 -14.76 -10.67
CA THR A 79 -2.10 -14.37 -11.46
C THR A 79 -2.50 -13.33 -12.50
N PRO A 80 -1.56 -12.49 -12.96
CA PRO A 80 -1.78 -11.51 -14.01
C PRO A 80 -2.31 -12.10 -15.32
N PHE A 81 -2.16 -13.41 -15.54
CA PHE A 81 -2.75 -14.14 -16.67
C PHE A 81 -4.26 -14.33 -16.59
N SER A 82 -4.87 -14.10 -15.42
CA SER A 82 -6.33 -14.12 -15.31
C SER A 82 -6.90 -12.87 -15.99
N PHE A 83 -7.83 -13.05 -16.93
CA PHE A 83 -8.60 -11.94 -17.52
C PHE A 83 -9.18 -10.99 -16.44
N GLY A 84 -9.57 -11.55 -15.29
CA GLY A 84 -10.05 -10.78 -14.15
C GLY A 84 -9.02 -9.84 -13.50
N PHE A 85 -7.71 -10.06 -13.69
CA PHE A 85 -6.67 -9.14 -13.25
C PHE A 85 -6.64 -7.88 -14.13
N TYR A 86 -6.69 -8.01 -15.46
CA TYR A 86 -6.73 -6.85 -16.37
C TYR A 86 -7.97 -5.99 -16.17
N VAL A 87 -9.14 -6.61 -15.96
CA VAL A 87 -10.38 -5.87 -15.61
C VAL A 87 -10.19 -5.09 -14.31
N LYS A 88 -9.50 -5.65 -13.31
CA LYS A 88 -9.17 -4.96 -12.06
C LYS A 88 -8.14 -3.83 -12.27
N LEU A 89 -7.17 -4.03 -13.15
CA LEU A 89 -6.16 -3.04 -13.51
C LEU A 89 -6.81 -1.82 -14.18
N ILE A 90 -7.69 -2.04 -15.16
CA ILE A 90 -8.46 -0.98 -15.83
C ILE A 90 -9.33 -0.22 -14.82
N LYS A 91 -9.93 -0.91 -13.84
CA LYS A 91 -10.68 -0.24 -12.76
C LYS A 91 -9.77 0.60 -11.86
N GLY A 92 -8.55 0.16 -11.60
CA GLY A 92 -7.52 0.96 -10.94
C GLY A 92 -7.19 2.23 -11.73
N ALA A 93 -7.02 2.10 -13.05
CA ALA A 93 -6.79 3.23 -13.94
C ALA A 93 -7.95 4.23 -13.97
N TYR A 94 -9.19 3.74 -13.98
CA TYR A 94 -10.38 4.57 -13.84
C TYR A 94 -10.41 5.31 -12.51
N CYS A 95 -10.07 4.63 -11.39
CA CYS A 95 -9.98 5.28 -10.08
C CYS A 95 -8.88 6.34 -10.04
N PHE A 96 -7.78 6.16 -10.77
CA PHE A 96 -6.74 7.18 -10.91
C PHE A 96 -7.30 8.43 -11.60
N ALA A 97 -7.91 8.28 -12.78
CA ALA A 97 -8.40 9.42 -13.56
C ALA A 97 -9.52 10.17 -12.83
N LYS A 98 -10.53 9.43 -12.32
CA LYS A 98 -11.65 10.03 -11.58
C LYS A 98 -11.20 10.58 -10.22
N GLY A 99 -10.35 9.87 -9.50
CA GLY A 99 -9.81 10.32 -8.22
C GLY A 99 -8.99 11.59 -8.36
N ALA A 100 -8.12 11.66 -9.38
CA ALA A 100 -7.36 12.87 -9.69
C ALA A 100 -8.30 14.03 -10.03
N TYR A 101 -9.28 13.82 -10.91
CA TYR A 101 -10.27 14.84 -11.27
C TYR A 101 -11.04 15.38 -10.06
N VAL A 102 -11.55 14.50 -9.21
CA VAL A 102 -12.25 14.88 -7.96
C VAL A 102 -11.32 15.69 -7.05
N THR A 103 -10.07 15.26 -6.94
CA THR A 103 -9.07 15.92 -6.09
C THR A 103 -8.72 17.32 -6.60
N PHE A 104 -8.64 17.50 -7.92
CA PHE A 104 -8.44 18.80 -8.55
C PHE A 104 -9.63 19.74 -8.40
N LYS A 105 -10.84 19.22 -8.23
CA LYS A 105 -12.05 20.03 -8.04
C LYS A 105 -12.17 20.60 -6.61
N GLU A 106 -11.49 19.99 -5.65
CA GLU A 106 -11.59 20.36 -4.24
C GLU A 106 -10.78 21.63 -3.92
N GLU A 107 -11.46 22.71 -3.52
CA GLU A 107 -10.85 24.02 -3.28
C GLU A 107 -9.80 23.98 -2.16
N LYS A 108 -10.06 23.20 -1.10
CA LYS A 108 -9.12 23.00 0.02
C LYS A 108 -7.81 22.38 -0.47
N VAL A 109 -7.90 21.40 -1.39
CA VAL A 109 -6.74 20.76 -1.98
C VAL A 109 -5.99 21.74 -2.87
N ILE A 110 -6.67 22.53 -3.71
CA ILE A 110 -6.01 23.54 -4.55
C ILE A 110 -5.25 24.55 -3.68
N LYS A 111 -5.86 25.05 -2.60
CA LYS A 111 -5.21 26.02 -1.70
C LYS A 111 -3.98 25.42 -1.03
N ALA A 112 -4.09 24.21 -0.50
CA ALA A 112 -2.96 23.50 0.12
C ALA A 112 -1.86 23.20 -0.89
N PHE A 113 -2.23 22.77 -2.10
CA PHE A 113 -1.32 22.53 -3.21
C PHE A 113 -0.54 23.80 -3.59
N LEU A 114 -1.20 24.95 -3.72
CA LEU A 114 -0.53 26.22 -4.01
C LEU A 114 0.42 26.65 -2.89
N SER A 115 0.07 26.38 -1.62
CA SER A 115 0.95 26.62 -0.48
C SER A 115 2.20 25.73 -0.54
N THR A 116 2.01 24.42 -0.74
CA THR A 116 3.11 23.45 -0.87
C THR A 116 3.98 23.74 -2.09
N LEU A 117 3.38 24.16 -3.21
CA LEU A 117 4.11 24.56 -4.41
C LEU A 117 5.04 25.75 -4.14
N LYS A 118 4.59 26.76 -3.37
CA LYS A 118 5.45 27.88 -2.95
C LYS A 118 6.62 27.41 -2.09
N ILE A 119 6.37 26.50 -1.15
CA ILE A 119 7.42 25.92 -0.29
C ILE A 119 8.43 25.12 -1.13
N ILE A 120 7.97 24.30 -2.06
CA ILE A 120 8.83 23.53 -2.96
C ILE A 120 9.63 24.47 -3.86
N LEU A 121 9.00 25.48 -4.47
CA LEU A 121 9.68 26.45 -5.33
C LEU A 121 10.75 27.23 -4.55
N PHE A 122 10.44 27.65 -3.33
CA PHE A 122 11.40 28.29 -2.45
C PHE A 122 12.54 27.34 -2.06
N GLY A 123 12.24 26.08 -1.76
CA GLY A 123 13.24 25.04 -1.44
C GLY A 123 14.16 24.72 -2.62
N VAL A 124 13.61 24.64 -3.84
CA VAL A 124 14.38 24.47 -5.08
C VAL A 124 15.27 25.69 -5.32
N LEU A 125 14.72 26.91 -5.24
CA LEU A 125 15.48 28.15 -5.38
C LEU A 125 16.61 28.23 -4.34
N ALA A 126 16.32 27.93 -3.07
CA ALA A 126 17.32 27.91 -2.01
C ALA A 126 18.41 26.86 -2.28
N SER A 127 18.05 25.67 -2.77
CA SER A 127 19.02 24.62 -3.15
C SER A 127 19.92 25.08 -4.30
N TYR A 128 19.35 25.73 -5.32
CA TYR A 128 20.13 26.33 -6.41
C TYR A 128 21.06 27.43 -5.91
N LEU A 129 20.60 28.31 -5.02
CA LEU A 129 21.44 29.34 -4.42
C LEU A 129 22.58 28.75 -3.59
N VAL A 130 22.31 27.71 -2.79
CA VAL A 130 23.35 27.02 -2.01
C VAL A 130 24.39 26.37 -2.93
N ILE A 131 23.96 25.64 -3.96
CA ILE A 131 24.88 25.04 -4.94
C ILE A 131 25.67 26.14 -5.68
N PHE A 132 25.01 27.23 -6.06
CA PHE A 132 25.64 28.38 -6.69
C PHE A 132 26.71 28.99 -5.78
N PHE A 133 26.39 29.31 -4.52
CA PHE A 133 27.36 29.89 -3.58
C PHE A 133 28.48 28.92 -3.20
N MET A 134 28.23 27.60 -3.16
CA MET A 134 29.27 26.60 -2.92
C MET A 134 30.21 26.46 -4.13
N THR A 135 29.69 26.51 -5.35
CA THR A 135 30.47 26.34 -6.59
C THR A 135 31.11 27.64 -7.08
N PHE A 136 30.55 28.80 -6.74
CA PHE A 136 31.05 30.12 -7.15
C PHE A 136 32.53 30.38 -6.80
N PRO A 137 33.02 30.18 -5.55
CA PRO A 137 34.43 30.40 -5.24
C PRO A 137 35.34 29.41 -5.97
N ILE A 138 34.91 28.17 -6.13
CA ILE A 138 35.66 27.14 -6.89
C ILE A 138 35.78 27.57 -8.35
N ARG A 139 34.70 28.07 -8.96
CA ARG A 139 34.70 28.61 -10.32
C ARG A 139 35.54 29.86 -10.47
N LEU A 140 35.53 30.76 -9.48
CA LEU A 140 36.37 31.95 -9.47
C LEU A 140 37.86 31.56 -9.45
N ILE A 141 38.23 30.58 -8.61
CA ILE A 141 39.59 30.03 -8.54
C ILE A 141 39.97 29.35 -9.87
N ILE A 142 39.12 28.49 -10.43
CA ILE A 142 39.37 27.83 -11.71
C ILE A 142 39.55 28.88 -12.82
N SER A 143 38.65 29.85 -12.91
CA SER A 143 38.72 30.95 -13.89
C SER A 143 39.99 31.78 -13.75
N PHE A 144 40.46 32.01 -12.52
CA PHE A 144 41.71 32.72 -12.25
C PHE A 144 42.94 31.88 -12.65
N LEU A 145 42.95 30.58 -12.34
CA LEU A 145 44.02 29.67 -12.71
C LEU A 145 44.11 29.44 -14.23
N THR A 146 42.97 29.36 -14.92
CA THR A 146 42.93 29.29 -16.39
C THR A 146 43.42 30.59 -17.01
N TRP A 147 43.12 31.75 -16.39
CA TRP A 147 43.64 33.05 -16.85
C TRP A 147 45.18 33.14 -16.75
N ILE A 148 45.79 32.49 -15.76
CA ILE A 148 47.27 32.39 -15.62
C ILE A 148 47.90 31.42 -16.66
N GLY A 149 47.10 30.68 -17.42
CA GLY A 149 47.57 29.77 -18.47
C GLY A 149 47.67 28.30 -18.07
N ILE A 150 47.00 27.89 -16.99
CA ILE A 150 46.92 26.47 -16.60
C ILE A 150 45.79 25.79 -17.38
N SER A 151 46.10 25.28 -18.58
CA SER A 151 45.11 24.69 -19.51
C SER A 151 44.51 23.35 -19.05
N HIS A 152 45.13 22.63 -18.11
CA HIS A 152 44.65 21.32 -17.68
C HIS A 152 43.34 21.37 -16.85
N LEU A 153 42.87 22.56 -16.48
CA LEU A 153 41.68 22.72 -15.63
C LEU A 153 40.34 22.70 -16.39
N GLU A 154 40.36 22.74 -17.73
CA GLU A 154 39.13 22.69 -18.54
C GLU A 154 38.33 21.39 -18.33
N SER A 155 39.01 20.27 -18.03
CA SER A 155 38.34 19.00 -17.71
C SER A 155 37.57 19.05 -16.39
N ILE A 156 38.04 19.84 -15.41
CA ILE A 156 37.35 20.01 -14.12
C ILE A 156 36.12 20.90 -14.29
N ASP A 157 36.18 21.90 -15.18
CA ASP A 157 35.04 22.76 -15.47
C ASP A 157 33.86 21.97 -16.08
N GLN A 158 34.14 21.00 -16.95
CA GLN A 158 33.12 20.08 -17.48
C GLN A 158 32.47 19.22 -16.38
N MET A 159 33.26 18.72 -15.41
CA MET A 159 32.72 17.98 -14.27
C MET A 159 31.88 18.86 -13.32
N LEU A 160 32.17 20.15 -13.27
CA LEU A 160 31.44 21.15 -12.48
C LEU A 160 30.31 21.82 -13.27
N ASP A 161 29.95 21.35 -14.47
CA ASP A 161 28.79 21.90 -15.18
C ASP A 161 27.56 21.80 -14.28
N THR A 162 27.00 22.96 -13.94
CA THR A 162 25.86 23.06 -13.03
C THR A 162 24.71 22.22 -13.57
N LYS A 163 24.56 22.12 -14.89
CA LYS A 163 23.46 21.36 -15.50
C LYS A 163 23.57 19.87 -15.19
N GLN A 164 24.73 19.26 -15.38
CA GLN A 164 24.91 17.82 -15.14
C GLN A 164 24.76 17.48 -13.66
N VAL A 165 25.39 18.26 -12.77
CA VAL A 165 25.25 18.07 -11.32
C VAL A 165 23.78 18.23 -10.87
N VAL A 166 23.08 19.22 -11.42
CA VAL A 166 21.65 19.45 -11.14
C VAL A 166 20.79 18.32 -11.68
N ASP A 167 21.06 17.79 -12.88
CA ASP A 167 20.33 16.67 -13.46
C ASP A 167 20.51 15.40 -12.62
N ASP A 168 21.75 15.10 -12.19
CA ASP A 168 22.06 13.97 -11.33
C ASP A 168 21.38 14.09 -9.96
N ILE A 169 21.40 15.28 -9.35
CA ILE A 169 20.67 15.57 -8.10
C ILE A 169 19.15 15.50 -8.33
N ALA A 170 18.65 15.98 -9.47
CA ALA A 170 17.22 16.03 -9.79
C ALA A 170 16.59 14.64 -9.83
N TYR A 171 17.33 13.61 -10.23
CA TYR A 171 16.87 12.22 -10.15
C TYR A 171 16.58 11.76 -8.71
N PHE A 172 17.26 12.30 -7.70
CA PHE A 172 17.03 11.97 -6.29
C PHE A 172 15.95 12.86 -5.64
N ILE A 173 15.64 14.03 -6.21
CA ILE A 173 14.68 15.00 -5.65
C ILE A 173 13.33 14.36 -5.31
N PRO A 174 12.66 13.57 -6.18
CA PRO A 174 11.38 12.95 -5.81
C PRO A 174 11.46 12.06 -4.59
N LEU A 175 12.54 11.28 -4.46
CA LEU A 175 12.71 10.34 -3.34
C LEU A 175 12.97 11.09 -2.03
N VAL A 176 13.80 12.15 -2.08
CA VAL A 176 14.06 13.03 -0.93
C VAL A 176 12.79 13.78 -0.56
N VAL A 177 12.09 14.38 -1.51
CA VAL A 177 10.86 15.14 -1.26
C VAL A 177 9.75 14.25 -0.71
N VAL A 178 9.55 13.06 -1.26
CA VAL A 178 8.56 12.11 -0.70
C VAL A 178 8.95 11.67 0.71
N GLY A 179 10.23 11.42 0.96
CA GLY A 179 10.74 11.17 2.30
C GLY A 179 10.47 12.34 3.26
N THR A 180 10.84 13.56 2.86
CA THR A 180 10.64 14.79 3.63
C THR A 180 9.16 15.04 3.88
N LEU A 181 8.29 15.00 2.87
CA LEU A 181 6.85 15.19 3.05
C LEU A 181 6.25 14.15 3.99
N ARG A 182 6.69 12.89 3.90
CA ARG A 182 6.20 11.82 4.79
C ARG A 182 6.61 12.02 6.24
N TYR A 183 7.84 12.46 6.48
CA TYR A 183 8.44 12.41 7.81
C TYR A 183 8.53 13.77 8.49
N VAL A 184 8.72 14.84 7.72
CA VAL A 184 8.75 16.22 8.20
C VAL A 184 7.34 16.81 8.24
N VAL A 185 6.46 16.45 7.31
CA VAL A 185 5.09 16.99 7.22
C VAL A 185 4.03 15.90 7.09
N PRO A 186 3.95 14.93 8.04
CA PRO A 186 2.97 13.84 7.98
C PRO A 186 1.53 14.35 7.89
N THR A 187 1.25 15.51 8.48
CA THR A 187 -0.05 16.19 8.43
C THR A 187 -0.51 16.50 7.01
N PHE A 188 0.41 16.86 6.10
CA PHE A 188 0.07 17.16 4.71
C PHE A 188 -0.57 15.95 4.00
N ASN A 189 -0.02 14.75 4.21
CA ASN A 189 -0.56 13.54 3.60
C ASN A 189 -1.96 13.21 4.14
N GLU A 190 -2.16 13.38 5.45
CA GLU A 190 -3.47 13.15 6.07
C GLU A 190 -4.50 14.18 5.62
N ASP A 191 -4.13 15.46 5.58
CA ASP A 191 -5.01 16.55 5.18
C ASP A 191 -5.49 16.37 3.73
N MET A 192 -4.58 16.06 2.80
CA MET A 192 -4.96 15.85 1.39
C MET A 192 -5.91 14.66 1.23
N PHE A 193 -5.63 13.56 1.95
CA PHE A 193 -6.50 12.40 1.97
C PHE A 193 -7.89 12.74 2.53
N PHE A 194 -7.95 13.43 3.68
CA PHE A 194 -9.21 13.73 4.35
C PHE A 194 -10.02 14.84 3.70
N PHE A 195 -9.40 15.84 3.07
CA PHE A 195 -10.13 16.86 2.30
C PHE A 195 -10.94 16.21 1.18
N VAL A 196 -10.31 15.32 0.42
CA VAL A 196 -11.01 14.59 -0.64
C VAL A 196 -12.01 13.62 -0.05
N LEU A 197 -11.66 12.86 0.99
CA LEU A 197 -12.60 11.90 1.58
C LEU A 197 -13.85 12.60 2.15
N GLU A 198 -13.69 13.73 2.83
CA GLU A 198 -14.79 14.51 3.39
C GLU A 198 -15.71 15.08 2.32
N SER A 199 -15.15 15.47 1.17
CA SER A 199 -15.95 15.93 0.00
C SER A 199 -16.83 14.82 -0.59
N GLN A 200 -16.37 13.57 -0.51
CA GLN A 200 -17.05 12.42 -1.13
C GLN A 200 -17.96 11.68 -0.17
N ASP A 201 -17.54 11.51 1.09
CA ASP A 201 -18.29 10.85 2.15
C ASP A 201 -17.88 11.44 3.51
N LYS A 202 -18.66 12.45 3.94
CA LYS A 202 -18.44 13.14 5.22
C LYS A 202 -18.53 12.20 6.41
N LYS A 203 -19.46 11.22 6.38
CA LYS A 203 -19.69 10.28 7.49
C LYS A 203 -18.49 9.37 7.68
N LEU A 204 -18.01 8.77 6.58
CA LEU A 204 -16.81 7.94 6.59
C LEU A 204 -15.56 8.76 6.99
N SER A 205 -15.43 9.99 6.49
CA SER A 205 -14.32 10.87 6.84
C SER A 205 -14.27 11.18 8.34
N SER A 206 -15.40 11.61 8.94
CA SER A 206 -15.49 11.86 10.38
C SER A 206 -15.14 10.62 11.20
N TYR A 207 -15.71 9.47 10.84
CA TYR A 207 -15.40 8.20 11.51
C TYR A 207 -13.90 7.86 11.47
N LEU A 208 -13.26 7.98 10.30
CA LEU A 208 -11.84 7.67 10.16
C LEU A 208 -10.92 8.70 10.83
N LYS A 209 -11.36 9.96 10.99
CA LYS A 209 -10.63 10.97 11.79
C LYS A 209 -10.70 10.66 13.28
N GLU A 210 -11.82 10.14 13.78
CA GLU A 210 -12.01 9.73 15.17
C GLU A 210 -11.28 8.43 15.52
N CYS A 211 -10.98 7.60 14.52
CA CYS A 211 -10.20 6.38 14.71
C CYS A 211 -8.78 6.70 15.22
N LYS A 212 -8.35 5.99 16.27
CA LYS A 212 -6.98 6.08 16.78
C LYS A 212 -5.98 5.64 15.72
N ILE A 213 -4.86 6.34 15.62
CA ILE A 213 -3.71 5.92 14.83
C ILE A 213 -3.03 4.77 15.59
N LEU A 214 -3.18 3.55 15.09
CA LEU A 214 -2.70 2.32 15.74
C LEU A 214 -1.30 1.92 15.27
N LYS A 215 -0.90 2.36 14.08
CA LYS A 215 0.37 1.98 13.46
C LYS A 215 1.10 3.23 13.02
N THR A 216 2.29 3.45 13.57
CA THR A 216 3.26 4.38 13.03
C THR A 216 4.26 3.60 12.18
N TYR A 217 4.67 4.13 11.03
CA TYR A 217 5.72 3.51 10.22
C TYR A 217 7.04 4.19 10.56
N PRO A 218 7.89 3.60 11.42
CA PRO A 218 9.12 4.24 11.82
C PRO A 218 10.07 4.35 10.63
N MET A 219 10.79 5.47 10.52
CA MET A 219 11.77 5.71 9.47
C MET A 219 12.81 4.61 9.37
N ILE A 220 13.21 4.05 10.51
CA ILE A 220 14.17 2.94 10.55
C ILE A 220 13.68 1.71 9.78
N GLY A 221 12.36 1.46 9.76
CA GLY A 221 11.78 0.35 9.00
C GLY A 221 11.83 0.61 7.50
N TYR A 222 11.65 1.87 7.07
CA TYR A 222 11.84 2.25 5.67
C TYR A 222 13.32 2.15 5.28
N LEU A 223 14.22 2.71 6.08
CA LEU A 223 15.65 2.69 5.83
C LEU A 223 16.21 1.26 5.80
N LYS A 224 15.75 0.36 6.67
CA LYS A 224 16.12 -1.06 6.66
C LYS A 224 15.63 -1.80 5.41
N ARG A 225 14.45 -1.46 4.89
CA ARG A 225 13.94 -2.04 3.63
C ARG A 225 14.74 -1.52 2.45
N PHE A 226 15.05 -0.22 2.44
CA PHE A 226 15.86 0.42 1.42
C PHE A 226 17.29 -0.12 1.42
N SER A 227 17.93 -0.24 2.59
CA SER A 227 19.29 -0.78 2.72
C SER A 227 19.39 -2.23 2.26
N LYS A 228 18.41 -3.08 2.62
CA LYS A 228 18.33 -4.45 2.09
C LYS A 228 18.21 -4.47 0.57
N LEU A 229 17.45 -3.55 -0.01
CA LEU A 229 17.30 -3.44 -1.46
C LEU A 229 18.60 -2.97 -2.13
N ALA A 230 19.30 -2.01 -1.52
CA ALA A 230 20.58 -1.49 -1.97
C ALA A 230 21.68 -2.56 -1.93
N VAL A 231 21.82 -3.30 -0.80
CA VAL A 231 22.79 -4.40 -0.66
C VAL A 231 22.56 -5.47 -1.71
N MET A 232 21.30 -5.88 -1.91
CA MET A 232 20.98 -6.87 -2.94
C MET A 232 21.22 -6.32 -4.36
N GLY A 233 20.98 -5.02 -4.60
CA GLY A 233 21.34 -4.36 -5.86
C GLY A 233 22.85 -4.36 -6.12
N ILE A 234 23.66 -4.11 -5.09
CA ILE A 234 25.13 -4.19 -5.15
C ILE A 234 25.57 -5.62 -5.46
N ILE A 235 24.98 -6.63 -4.79
CA ILE A 235 25.26 -8.04 -5.06
C ILE A 235 24.96 -8.37 -6.52
N VAL A 236 23.77 -8.02 -7.01
CA VAL A 236 23.38 -8.24 -8.41
C VAL A 236 24.32 -7.54 -9.39
N MET A 237 24.77 -6.33 -9.06
CA MET A 237 25.75 -5.60 -9.86
C MET A 237 27.10 -6.33 -9.91
N ILE A 238 27.63 -6.78 -8.77
CA ILE A 238 28.90 -7.53 -8.69
C ILE A 238 28.84 -8.81 -9.52
N PHE A 239 27.78 -9.61 -9.33
CA PHE A 239 27.59 -10.85 -10.08
C PHE A 239 27.24 -10.60 -11.56
N GLY A 240 26.67 -9.43 -11.89
CA GLY A 240 26.37 -9.00 -13.25
C GLY A 240 27.60 -8.75 -14.12
N TYR A 241 28.77 -8.51 -13.51
CA TYR A 241 30.05 -8.34 -14.24
C TYR A 241 30.70 -9.67 -14.66
N ILE A 242 30.21 -10.82 -14.17
CA ILE A 242 30.78 -12.12 -14.54
C ILE A 242 30.31 -12.46 -15.97
N PRO A 243 31.21 -12.67 -16.94
CA PRO A 243 30.83 -13.00 -18.31
C PRO A 243 30.02 -14.30 -18.35
N TYR A 244 29.03 -14.37 -19.25
CA TYR A 244 28.05 -15.47 -19.42
C TYR A 244 27.07 -15.65 -18.25
N ILE A 245 27.52 -15.59 -16.99
CA ILE A 245 26.67 -15.78 -15.80
C ILE A 245 25.86 -14.52 -15.48
N GLY A 246 26.38 -13.33 -15.81
CA GLY A 246 25.75 -12.05 -15.47
C GLY A 246 24.34 -11.87 -16.03
N ASP A 247 24.05 -12.35 -17.24
CA ASP A 247 22.71 -12.29 -17.83
C ASP A 247 21.72 -13.20 -17.10
N PHE A 248 22.15 -14.38 -16.67
CA PHE A 248 21.35 -15.28 -15.84
C PHE A 248 21.12 -14.70 -14.44
N VAL A 249 22.13 -14.08 -13.84
CA VAL A 249 22.00 -13.41 -12.53
C VAL A 249 20.95 -12.31 -12.60
N LEU A 250 20.97 -11.50 -13.65
CA LEU A 250 19.96 -10.47 -13.86
C LEU A 250 18.58 -11.10 -14.01
N ALA A 251 18.41 -12.12 -14.85
CA ALA A 251 17.13 -12.81 -15.02
C ALA A 251 16.61 -13.42 -13.69
N VAL A 252 17.46 -14.08 -12.91
CA VAL A 252 17.12 -14.65 -11.60
C VAL A 252 16.76 -13.57 -10.60
N ALA A 253 17.52 -12.46 -10.56
CA ALA A 253 17.20 -11.32 -9.72
C ALA A 253 15.83 -10.74 -10.10
N GLN A 254 15.59 -10.53 -11.40
CA GLN A 254 14.30 -10.05 -11.89
C GLN A 254 13.15 -10.99 -11.49
N PHE A 255 13.33 -12.30 -11.61
CA PHE A 255 12.35 -13.29 -11.15
C PHE A 255 12.10 -13.17 -9.64
N TYR A 256 13.16 -13.22 -8.83
CA TYR A 256 13.08 -13.18 -7.37
C TYR A 256 12.33 -11.94 -6.88
N TYR A 257 12.64 -10.79 -7.46
CA TYR A 257 12.01 -9.54 -7.07
C TYR A 257 10.58 -9.37 -7.62
N SER A 258 10.29 -9.88 -8.81
CA SER A 258 8.97 -9.80 -9.44
C SER A 258 7.98 -10.80 -8.85
N TYR A 259 8.47 -11.95 -8.36
CA TYR A 259 7.65 -13.07 -7.90
C TYR A 259 6.65 -12.65 -6.83
N LYS A 260 7.10 -11.88 -5.83
CA LYS A 260 6.25 -11.44 -4.71
C LYS A 260 5.21 -10.38 -5.09
N PRO A 261 5.53 -9.30 -5.83
CA PRO A 261 4.54 -8.34 -6.28
C PRO A 261 3.65 -8.90 -7.40
N LEU A 262 4.23 -9.33 -8.51
CA LEU A 262 3.53 -9.63 -9.76
C LEU A 262 2.99 -11.07 -9.81
N GLY A 263 3.57 -11.98 -9.04
CA GLY A 263 3.24 -13.40 -9.07
C GLY A 263 4.18 -14.18 -9.99
N GLN A 264 4.18 -15.50 -9.81
CA GLN A 264 5.13 -16.43 -10.44
C GLN A 264 5.14 -16.34 -11.97
N GLY A 265 3.97 -16.30 -12.61
CA GLY A 265 3.88 -16.27 -14.07
C GLY A 265 4.57 -15.04 -14.66
N THR A 266 4.16 -13.83 -14.27
CA THR A 266 4.76 -12.59 -14.81
C THR A 266 6.22 -12.44 -14.45
N ALA A 267 6.61 -12.91 -13.26
CA ALA A 267 8.01 -12.90 -12.87
C ALA A 267 8.85 -13.77 -13.81
N PHE A 268 8.33 -14.96 -14.17
CA PHE A 268 8.95 -15.86 -15.13
C PHE A 268 9.06 -15.23 -16.51
N PHE A 269 7.97 -14.66 -17.04
CA PHE A 269 8.00 -14.00 -18.34
C PHE A 269 8.95 -12.80 -18.37
N LEU A 270 8.95 -11.94 -17.34
CA LEU A 270 9.90 -10.82 -17.24
C LEU A 270 11.34 -11.31 -17.20
N SER A 271 11.63 -12.37 -16.44
CA SER A 271 12.98 -12.96 -16.43
C SER A 271 13.37 -13.54 -17.78
N LEU A 272 12.44 -14.15 -18.51
CA LEU A 272 12.71 -14.70 -19.85
C LEU A 272 12.97 -13.57 -20.86
N PHE A 273 12.19 -12.50 -20.81
CA PHE A 273 12.44 -11.29 -21.62
C PHE A 273 13.76 -10.60 -21.26
N SER A 274 14.26 -10.76 -20.04
CA SER A 274 15.57 -10.22 -19.66
C SER A 274 16.75 -10.96 -20.26
N LEU A 275 16.58 -12.23 -20.65
CA LEU A 275 17.63 -13.02 -21.30
C LEU A 275 17.80 -12.64 -22.78
N TYR A 276 16.76 -12.10 -23.40
CA TYR A 276 16.84 -11.62 -24.77
C TYR A 276 17.44 -10.20 -24.80
N GLY A 277 18.67 -10.09 -25.30
CA GLY A 277 19.48 -8.86 -25.28
C GLY A 277 18.74 -7.57 -25.66
N PRO A 278 17.98 -7.52 -26.78
CA PRO A 278 17.22 -6.34 -27.19
C PRO A 278 16.13 -5.90 -26.19
N THR A 279 15.55 -6.84 -25.45
CA THR A 279 14.48 -6.56 -24.48
C THR A 279 14.99 -6.38 -23.05
N LYS A 280 16.28 -6.57 -22.79
CA LYS A 280 16.90 -6.43 -21.46
C LYS A 280 16.61 -5.07 -20.83
N GLY A 281 16.80 -3.98 -21.59
CA GLY A 281 16.51 -2.61 -21.11
C GLY A 281 15.02 -2.38 -20.83
N MET A 282 14.13 -2.92 -21.68
CA MET A 282 12.69 -2.82 -21.49
C MET A 282 12.22 -3.62 -20.27
N ALA A 283 12.70 -4.86 -20.11
CA ALA A 283 12.40 -5.71 -18.97
C ALA A 283 12.85 -5.05 -17.65
N ALA A 284 14.04 -4.47 -17.62
CA ALA A 284 14.55 -3.72 -16.46
C ALA A 284 13.67 -2.51 -16.13
N ASN A 285 13.26 -1.74 -17.14
CA ASN A 285 12.36 -0.58 -16.95
C ASN A 285 10.98 -1.00 -16.44
N VAL A 286 10.39 -2.06 -17.01
CA VAL A 286 9.10 -2.60 -16.57
C VAL A 286 9.18 -3.10 -15.13
N LEU A 287 10.26 -3.79 -14.76
CA LEU A 287 10.50 -4.24 -13.40
C LEU A 287 10.60 -3.06 -12.44
N LYS A 288 11.45 -2.07 -12.75
CA LYS A 288 11.65 -0.87 -11.93
C LYS A 288 10.34 -0.13 -11.71
N THR A 289 9.57 0.11 -12.78
CA THR A 289 8.26 0.77 -12.69
C THR A 289 7.24 -0.07 -11.91
N SER A 290 7.23 -1.39 -12.09
CA SER A 290 6.31 -2.28 -11.36
C SER A 290 6.60 -2.36 -9.86
N MET A 291 7.88 -2.39 -9.49
CA MET A 291 8.30 -2.32 -8.09
C MET A 291 7.91 -0.98 -7.48
N ALA A 292 8.21 0.12 -8.19
CA ALA A 292 7.85 1.46 -7.77
C ALA A 292 6.34 1.60 -7.59
N ALA A 293 5.53 1.09 -8.52
CA ALA A 293 4.07 1.08 -8.40
C ALA A 293 3.56 0.30 -7.19
N ASN A 294 4.14 -0.88 -6.93
CA ASN A 294 3.75 -1.68 -5.76
C ASN A 294 4.22 -1.05 -4.43
N SER A 295 5.34 -0.33 -4.42
CA SER A 295 5.78 0.43 -3.25
C SER A 295 4.87 1.64 -3.03
N LEU A 296 4.64 2.41 -4.09
CA LEU A 296 3.82 3.60 -4.08
C LEU A 296 2.39 3.29 -3.61
N GLY A 297 1.78 2.20 -4.05
CA GLY A 297 0.45 1.81 -3.58
C GLY A 297 0.37 1.61 -2.06
N LYS A 298 1.45 1.13 -1.44
CA LYS A 298 1.57 0.99 0.03
C LYS A 298 1.66 2.30 0.74
N GLU A 299 2.39 3.24 0.15
CA GLU A 299 2.60 4.55 0.72
C GLU A 299 1.37 5.43 0.55
N LEU A 300 0.68 5.35 -0.59
CA LEU A 300 -0.58 6.05 -0.82
C LEU A 300 -1.69 5.57 0.12
N LEU A 301 -1.78 4.26 0.38
CA LEU A 301 -2.80 3.69 1.27
C LEU A 301 -2.44 3.79 2.76
N GLU A 302 -1.29 4.37 3.09
CA GLU A 302 -0.74 4.41 4.44
C GLU A 302 -1.68 5.11 5.42
N VAL A 303 -2.23 6.27 5.07
CA VAL A 303 -3.14 7.06 5.94
C VAL A 303 -4.32 6.21 6.41
N TYR A 304 -4.90 5.40 5.53
CA TYR A 304 -5.97 4.47 5.90
C TYR A 304 -5.44 3.28 6.72
N PHE A 305 -4.31 2.68 6.33
CA PHE A 305 -3.75 1.52 7.04
C PHE A 305 -3.24 1.82 8.45
N MET A 306 -2.83 3.05 8.72
CA MET A 306 -2.43 3.47 10.06
C MET A 306 -3.59 3.39 11.07
N ARG A 307 -4.84 3.41 10.59
CA ARG A 307 -6.08 3.36 11.38
C ARG A 307 -6.68 1.96 11.46
N LEU A 308 -6.18 1.00 10.68
CA LEU A 308 -6.69 -0.37 10.69
C LEU A 308 -6.37 -1.07 12.03
N PRO A 309 -7.36 -1.72 12.67
CA PRO A 309 -7.14 -2.45 13.92
C PRO A 309 -6.24 -3.68 13.75
N ASP A 310 -6.33 -4.33 12.58
CA ASP A 310 -5.66 -5.60 12.32
C ASP A 310 -4.82 -5.55 11.05
N TYR A 311 -3.57 -6.01 11.14
CA TYR A 311 -2.70 -6.28 9.98
C TYR A 311 -3.35 -7.25 8.98
N LYS A 312 -4.25 -8.13 9.44
CA LYS A 312 -4.99 -9.07 8.58
C LYS A 312 -5.88 -8.34 7.56
N GLN A 313 -6.47 -7.20 7.94
CA GLN A 313 -7.28 -6.39 7.03
C GLN A 313 -6.41 -5.74 5.94
N GLU A 314 -5.24 -5.22 6.30
CA GLU A 314 -4.26 -4.68 5.36
C GLU A 314 -3.87 -5.74 4.31
N VAL A 315 -3.53 -6.95 4.76
CA VAL A 315 -3.18 -8.07 3.88
C VAL A 315 -4.36 -8.48 3.01
N TYR A 316 -5.57 -8.53 3.55
CA TYR A 316 -6.78 -8.84 2.79
C TYR A 316 -7.02 -7.82 1.68
N ILE A 317 -6.96 -6.51 1.98
CA ILE A 317 -7.12 -5.43 1.01
C ILE A 317 -6.10 -5.59 -0.11
N TYR A 318 -4.83 -5.75 0.25
CA TYR A 318 -3.75 -5.92 -0.73
C TYR A 318 -3.92 -7.13 -1.63
N ARG A 319 -4.35 -8.27 -1.08
CA ARG A 319 -4.49 -9.50 -1.88
C ARG A 319 -5.76 -9.47 -2.73
N ARG A 320 -6.89 -9.04 -2.16
CA ARG A 320 -8.20 -9.08 -2.81
C ARG A 320 -8.30 -8.03 -3.92
N PHE A 321 -7.76 -6.84 -3.67
CA PHE A 321 -7.82 -5.68 -4.54
C PHE A 321 -6.49 -5.32 -5.20
N TYR A 322 -5.54 -6.28 -5.22
CA TYR A 322 -4.21 -6.06 -5.80
C TYR A 322 -4.23 -5.37 -7.16
N GLY A 323 -5.04 -5.87 -8.11
CA GLY A 323 -5.11 -5.27 -9.45
C GLY A 323 -5.66 -3.84 -9.48
N TRP A 324 -6.57 -3.48 -8.56
CA TRP A 324 -7.07 -2.10 -8.46
C TRP A 324 -5.97 -1.17 -7.95
N ILE A 325 -5.34 -1.56 -6.84
CA ILE A 325 -4.26 -0.78 -6.21
C ILE A 325 -3.08 -0.67 -7.16
N PHE A 326 -2.66 -1.77 -7.79
CA PHE A 326 -1.55 -1.80 -8.73
C PHE A 326 -1.82 -0.93 -9.97
N GLY A 327 -2.99 -1.06 -10.60
CA GLY A 327 -3.33 -0.23 -11.77
C GLY A 327 -3.38 1.27 -11.43
N PHE A 328 -3.95 1.61 -10.27
CA PHE A 328 -3.96 2.98 -9.75
C PHE A 328 -2.54 3.52 -9.52
N SER A 329 -1.71 2.78 -8.79
CA SER A 329 -0.36 3.20 -8.45
C SER A 329 0.60 3.18 -9.62
N MET A 330 0.37 2.35 -10.64
CA MET A 330 1.19 2.31 -11.85
C MET A 330 1.08 3.62 -12.65
N LEU A 331 -0.12 4.18 -12.76
CA LEU A 331 -0.33 5.48 -13.40
C LEU A 331 0.29 6.60 -12.58
N TRP A 332 0.07 6.62 -11.27
CA TRP A 332 0.74 7.60 -10.40
C TRP A 332 2.27 7.48 -10.46
N THR A 333 2.83 6.28 -10.51
CA THR A 333 4.28 6.09 -10.67
C THR A 333 4.79 6.71 -11.97
N THR A 334 4.01 6.62 -13.04
CA THR A 334 4.37 7.20 -14.34
C THR A 334 4.34 8.73 -14.29
N VAL A 335 3.33 9.31 -13.63
CA VAL A 335 3.21 10.76 -13.42
C VAL A 335 4.30 11.29 -12.48
N LEU A 336 4.57 10.58 -11.38
CA LEU A 336 5.54 10.97 -10.36
C LEU A 336 7.00 10.72 -10.79
N ARG A 337 7.23 10.03 -11.91
CA ARG A 337 8.58 9.80 -12.46
C ARG A 337 9.25 11.10 -12.91
N PHE A 338 8.47 12.12 -13.26
CA PHE A 338 8.99 13.42 -13.64
C PHE A 338 9.47 14.19 -12.40
N PRO A 339 10.75 14.60 -12.30
CA PRO A 339 11.35 15.03 -11.04
C PRO A 339 10.67 16.22 -10.36
N PHE A 340 10.35 17.26 -11.14
CA PHE A 340 9.68 18.46 -10.62
C PHE A 340 8.18 18.27 -10.44
N VAL A 341 7.55 17.54 -11.37
CA VAL A 341 6.11 17.26 -11.36
C VAL A 341 5.75 16.30 -10.22
N GLY A 342 6.64 15.37 -9.87
CA GLY A 342 6.37 14.35 -8.85
C GLY A 342 6.10 14.94 -7.47
N ALA A 343 6.95 15.86 -7.02
CA ALA A 343 6.76 16.56 -5.75
C ALA A 343 5.42 17.29 -5.67
N ILE A 344 5.06 17.98 -6.76
CA ILE A 344 3.86 18.80 -6.89
C ILE A 344 2.61 17.92 -6.88
N PHE A 345 2.60 16.84 -7.66
CA PHE A 345 1.45 15.96 -7.80
C PHE A 345 1.28 14.97 -6.64
N TRP A 346 2.21 14.92 -5.68
CA TRP A 346 2.09 14.05 -4.52
C TRP A 346 0.82 14.29 -3.70
N GLY A 347 0.47 15.55 -3.43
CA GLY A 347 -0.76 15.88 -2.70
C GLY A 347 -2.01 15.42 -3.43
N ILE A 348 -2.02 15.53 -4.76
CA ILE A 348 -3.12 15.06 -5.60
C ILE A 348 -3.18 13.52 -5.59
N ALA A 349 -2.02 12.85 -5.60
CA ALA A 349 -1.96 11.40 -5.48
C ALA A 349 -2.54 10.92 -4.14
N GLN A 350 -2.22 11.59 -3.03
CA GLN A 350 -2.80 11.29 -1.71
C GLN A 350 -4.31 11.52 -1.68
N GLY A 351 -4.80 12.67 -2.18
CA GLY A 351 -6.23 12.95 -2.28
C GLY A 351 -6.98 11.93 -3.16
N SER A 352 -6.43 11.58 -4.31
CA SER A 352 -7.03 10.57 -5.19
C SER A 352 -7.07 9.17 -4.55
N THR A 353 -6.22 8.91 -3.57
CA THR A 353 -6.22 7.64 -2.83
C THR A 353 -7.39 7.53 -1.88
N ALA A 354 -7.92 8.63 -1.34
CA ALA A 354 -9.18 8.60 -0.61
C ALA A 354 -10.34 8.12 -1.50
N PHE A 355 -10.39 8.57 -2.76
CA PHE A 355 -11.36 8.07 -3.73
C PHE A 355 -11.18 6.57 -4.01
N LEU A 356 -9.92 6.09 -4.14
CA LEU A 356 -9.64 4.66 -4.27
C LEU A 356 -10.17 3.88 -3.06
N ILE A 357 -9.86 4.30 -1.83
CA ILE A 357 -10.34 3.65 -0.60
C ILE A 357 -11.86 3.56 -0.57
N LEU A 358 -12.55 4.65 -0.86
CA LEU A 358 -14.02 4.68 -0.93
C LEU A 358 -14.55 3.60 -1.87
N LYS A 359 -13.99 3.49 -3.09
CA LYS A 359 -14.40 2.47 -4.06
C LYS A 359 -14.01 1.04 -3.65
N LEU A 360 -12.90 0.86 -2.94
CA LEU A 360 -12.51 -0.44 -2.39
C LEU A 360 -13.50 -0.89 -1.30
N LEU A 361 -13.90 0.01 -0.40
CA LEU A 361 -14.87 -0.26 0.66
C LEU A 361 -16.25 -0.59 0.07
N GLN A 362 -16.77 0.23 -0.86
CA GLN A 362 -18.03 -0.03 -1.56
C GLN A 362 -18.01 -1.40 -2.26
N ARG A 363 -16.90 -1.72 -2.96
CA ARG A 363 -16.78 -3.01 -3.64
C ARG A 363 -16.70 -4.18 -2.65
N ASN A 364 -16.16 -3.98 -1.44
CA ASN A 364 -16.14 -4.99 -0.41
C ASN A 364 -17.52 -5.19 0.21
N GLN A 365 -18.28 -4.11 0.45
CA GLN A 365 -19.67 -4.16 0.90
C GLN A 365 -20.55 -4.97 -0.04
N LEU A 366 -20.52 -4.66 -1.35
CA LEU A 366 -21.27 -5.45 -2.34
C LEU A 366 -20.90 -6.94 -2.33
N LYS A 367 -19.66 -7.30 -2.02
CA LYS A 367 -19.26 -8.71 -1.92
C LYS A 367 -19.75 -9.35 -0.64
N TYR A 368 -19.77 -8.60 0.45
CA TYR A 368 -20.31 -9.04 1.72
C TYR A 368 -21.82 -9.32 1.59
N ASP A 369 -22.56 -8.43 0.95
CA ASP A 369 -24.00 -8.58 0.70
C ASP A 369 -24.30 -9.79 -0.21
N ASN A 370 -23.43 -10.05 -1.19
CA ASN A 370 -23.52 -11.23 -2.05
C ASN A 370 -22.91 -12.51 -1.40
N GLN A 371 -22.55 -12.46 -0.11
CA GLN A 371 -21.93 -13.57 0.64
C GLN A 371 -20.62 -14.12 0.02
N GLU A 372 -19.96 -13.35 -0.86
CA GLU A 372 -18.66 -13.72 -1.44
C GLU A 372 -17.49 -13.53 -0.47
N THR A 373 -17.68 -12.71 0.57
CA THR A 373 -16.69 -12.46 1.62
C THR A 373 -17.39 -12.24 2.95
N GLN A 374 -16.77 -12.71 4.04
CA GLN A 374 -17.22 -12.45 5.41
C GLN A 374 -16.39 -11.35 6.09
N VAL A 375 -15.40 -10.79 5.39
CA VAL A 375 -14.50 -9.77 5.95
C VAL A 375 -15.15 -8.40 5.79
N ILE A 376 -15.51 -7.78 6.92
CA ILE A 376 -15.95 -6.38 7.01
C ILE A 376 -14.71 -5.51 7.20
N LEU A 377 -14.54 -4.51 6.33
CA LEU A 377 -13.42 -3.56 6.43
C LEU A 377 -13.77 -2.40 7.35
N LEU A 378 -12.76 -1.78 7.97
CA LEU A 378 -12.93 -0.58 8.78
C LEU A 378 -13.61 0.54 7.99
N GLY A 379 -14.71 1.07 8.53
CA GLY A 379 -15.50 2.15 7.93
C GLY A 379 -16.51 1.68 6.87
N GLN A 380 -16.60 0.38 6.59
CA GLN A 380 -17.55 -0.14 5.59
C GLN A 380 -19.01 0.09 5.99
N ASP A 381 -19.32 0.01 7.28
CA ASP A 381 -20.62 0.30 7.89
C ASP A 381 -20.96 1.79 7.94
N GLN A 382 -19.95 2.64 7.79
CA GLN A 382 -20.07 4.09 7.82
C GLN A 382 -20.17 4.71 6.43
N LEU A 383 -20.12 3.89 5.37
CA LEU A 383 -20.42 4.35 4.02
C LEU A 383 -21.82 4.96 4.00
N SER A 384 -21.90 6.20 3.53
CA SER A 384 -23.18 6.76 3.10
C SER A 384 -23.73 5.92 1.94
N ASP A 385 -25.06 5.85 1.81
CA ASP A 385 -25.71 5.28 0.62
C ASP A 385 -25.34 6.14 -0.60
N PHE A 386 -24.16 5.88 -1.14
CA PHE A 386 -23.66 6.59 -2.30
C PHE A 386 -24.49 6.12 -3.48
N LYS A 387 -25.47 6.93 -3.90
CA LYS A 387 -26.07 6.83 -5.23
C LYS A 387 -24.95 7.09 -6.21
N GLU A 388 -24.32 6.03 -6.70
CA GLU A 388 -23.39 6.13 -7.82
C GLU A 388 -24.13 6.85 -8.93
N ASP A 389 -23.71 8.09 -9.27
CA ASP A 389 -24.24 8.80 -10.43
C ASP A 389 -24.26 7.80 -11.58
N SER A 390 -25.47 7.41 -11.99
CA SER A 390 -25.71 6.34 -12.96
C SER A 390 -25.23 6.70 -14.38
N SER A 391 -24.46 7.78 -14.53
CA SER A 391 -23.83 8.26 -15.75
C SER A 391 -22.50 7.57 -16.08
N SER A 392 -22.12 6.47 -15.40
CA SER A 392 -20.96 5.65 -15.80
C SER A 392 -21.40 4.46 -16.66
N PRO A 393 -21.46 4.57 -18.00
CA PRO A 393 -21.94 3.51 -18.90
C PRO A 393 -21.10 2.22 -18.89
N LEU A 394 -19.90 2.22 -18.31
CA LEU A 394 -19.02 1.04 -18.25
C LEU A 394 -19.39 0.01 -17.17
N LEU A 395 -20.39 0.28 -16.30
CA LEU A 395 -20.66 -0.54 -15.12
C LEU A 395 -21.90 -1.45 -15.19
N THR A 396 -22.72 -1.40 -16.25
CA THR A 396 -23.88 -2.28 -16.42
C THR A 396 -23.52 -3.67 -16.97
N SER A 397 -22.61 -4.38 -16.29
CA SER A 397 -22.50 -5.85 -16.46
C SER A 397 -23.78 -6.60 -16.02
N LYS A 398 -24.67 -5.93 -15.26
CA LYS A 398 -26.00 -6.48 -14.91
C LYS A 398 -26.93 -6.63 -16.12
N SER A 399 -26.76 -5.89 -17.23
CA SER A 399 -27.63 -6.08 -18.40
C SER A 399 -27.24 -7.30 -19.27
N LEU A 400 -25.99 -7.76 -19.19
CA LEU A 400 -25.56 -8.97 -19.91
C LEU A 400 -26.08 -10.26 -19.27
N LYS A 401 -26.29 -10.29 -17.95
CA LYS A 401 -26.88 -11.46 -17.28
C LYS A 401 -28.39 -11.59 -17.48
N SER A 402 -29.15 -10.51 -17.66
CA SER A 402 -30.58 -10.65 -17.99
C SER A 402 -30.79 -11.05 -19.46
N LYS A 403 -29.97 -10.57 -20.40
CA LYS A 403 -30.04 -11.01 -21.81
C LYS A 403 -29.58 -12.46 -22.04
N SER A 404 -28.67 -13.00 -21.24
CA SER A 404 -28.28 -14.42 -21.35
C SER A 404 -29.38 -15.36 -20.84
N LYS A 405 -30.26 -14.93 -19.93
CA LYS A 405 -31.38 -15.75 -19.47
C LYS A 405 -32.60 -15.68 -20.40
N SER A 406 -32.75 -14.64 -21.22
CA SER A 406 -33.88 -14.55 -22.17
C SER A 406 -33.63 -15.19 -23.53
N LYS A 407 -32.46 -15.79 -23.77
CA LYS A 407 -32.16 -16.57 -25.00
C LYS A 407 -32.06 -18.08 -24.76
N LEU A 408 -32.36 -18.54 -23.55
CA LEU A 408 -32.35 -19.95 -23.17
C LEU A 408 -33.71 -20.47 -22.73
N ASN A 409 -34.74 -19.62 -22.81
CA ASN A 409 -36.14 -19.99 -22.95
C ASN A 409 -36.57 -19.53 -24.33
#